data_AF-A0A956XWS1-F1
#
_entry.id   AF-A0A956XWS1-F1
#
_cell.length_a   1.000
_cell.length_b   1.000
_cell.length_c   1.000
_cell.angle_alpha   90.00
_cell.angle_beta   90.00
_cell.angle_gamma   90.00
#
_symmetry.space_group_name_H-M   'P 1'
#
loop_
_entity.id
_entity.type
_entity.pdbx_description
1 polymer ?
#
loop_
_entity_poly.entity_id
_entity_poly.type
_entity_poly.pdbx_seq_one_letter_code
_entity_poly.pdbx_strand_id
1 'polypeptide(L)'
;NDSLHLSFPHSINVGQQPDGVTVTVVASSTDTAYTKPNLNYNQEIAEETVTQSPDDPTGAMVVGAVAENANTGSTAIVWGATSPFENYYRQLSGYGLRNFDVAANSLFYAIGYEDFLANLPSLAYDAQPQDTPILADLEHMGVIRFVSLILIPFGVLAAGLFVWLSSRERRAEPGKRVA
;
A
#
# COMPACT_ATOMS: atom_id res chain seq x y z
N ASN A 1 36.48 -13.59 -13.65
CA ASN A 1 36.91 -13.17 -12.31
C ASN A 1 36.36 -11.79 -12.11
N ASP A 2 35.12 -11.73 -11.63
CA ASP A 2 34.38 -10.47 -11.53
C ASP A 2 34.63 -9.90 -10.14
N SER A 3 35.35 -8.77 -10.09
CA SER A 3 35.58 -8.01 -8.88
C SER A 3 34.67 -6.79 -8.86
N LEU A 4 33.87 -6.67 -7.80
CA LEU A 4 33.12 -5.46 -7.48
C LEU A 4 34.07 -4.48 -6.78
N HIS A 5 34.35 -3.36 -7.43
CA HIS A 5 35.16 -2.28 -6.90
C HIS A 5 34.23 -1.25 -6.25
N LEU A 6 34.41 -0.97 -4.95
CA LEU A 6 33.70 0.10 -4.25
C LEU A 6 34.70 1.22 -3.90
N SER A 7 34.47 2.40 -4.47
CA SER A 7 35.23 3.63 -4.19
C SER A 7 34.33 4.58 -3.39
N PHE A 8 34.82 5.08 -2.25
CA PHE A 8 34.22 6.20 -1.52
C PHE A 8 35.29 7.29 -1.33
N PRO A 9 34.93 8.59 -1.37
CA PRO A 9 34.11 9.24 -2.39
C PRO A 9 34.89 10.38 -3.07
N HIS A 10 34.37 10.84 -4.21
CA HIS A 10 34.81 12.07 -4.86
C HIS A 10 34.85 13.25 -3.87
N SER A 11 35.73 14.24 -4.10
CA SER A 11 35.75 15.48 -3.34
C SER A 11 34.34 16.07 -3.29
N ILE A 12 33.78 16.20 -2.09
CA ILE A 12 32.52 16.92 -1.88
C ILE A 12 32.86 18.40 -2.03
N ASN A 13 32.50 18.97 -3.17
CA ASN A 13 32.51 20.42 -3.33
C ASN A 13 31.25 20.96 -2.66
N VAL A 14 31.44 21.75 -1.60
CA VAL A 14 30.35 22.51 -0.99
C VAL A 14 29.97 23.60 -1.99
N GLY A 15 28.90 23.35 -2.75
CA GLY A 15 28.30 24.33 -3.64
C GLY A 15 27.49 25.37 -2.88
N GLN A 16 27.20 26.50 -3.51
CA GLN A 16 26.18 27.41 -3.01
C GLN A 16 24.81 26.74 -3.08
N GLN A 17 24.00 26.96 -2.06
CA GLN A 17 22.59 26.58 -2.05
C GLN A 17 21.88 27.25 -3.24
N PRO A 18 21.18 26.49 -4.11
CA PRO A 18 20.43 27.06 -5.22
C PRO A 18 19.27 27.96 -4.74
N ASP A 19 18.90 28.95 -5.56
CA ASP A 19 17.77 29.83 -5.26
C ASP A 19 16.45 29.05 -5.11
N GLY A 20 15.64 29.47 -4.14
CA GLY A 20 14.34 28.85 -3.85
C GLY A 20 14.42 27.51 -3.11
N VAL A 21 15.61 27.06 -2.69
CA VAL A 21 15.76 25.90 -1.81
C VAL A 21 15.57 26.33 -0.36
N THR A 22 14.76 25.60 0.40
CA THR A 22 14.66 25.69 1.87
C THR A 22 15.20 24.40 2.47
N VAL A 23 16.08 24.52 3.48
CA VAL A 23 16.63 23.37 4.19
C VAL A 23 16.06 23.31 5.60
N THR A 24 15.47 22.18 5.96
CA THR A 24 14.86 21.92 7.25
C THR A 24 15.58 20.76 7.92
N VAL A 25 16.04 20.97 9.15
CA VAL A 25 16.60 19.91 9.99
C VAL A 25 15.45 19.06 10.55
N VAL A 26 15.49 17.75 10.31
CA VAL A 26 14.44 16.82 10.78
C VAL A 26 14.91 15.90 11.90
N ALA A 27 16.23 15.76 12.08
CA ALA A 27 16.80 15.01 13.17
C ALA A 27 18.15 15.58 13.59
N SER A 28 18.39 15.59 14.90
CA SER A 28 19.67 16.00 15.49
C SER A 28 20.07 15.02 16.59
N SER A 29 21.37 14.90 16.80
CA SER A 29 21.92 14.21 17.98
C SER A 29 21.64 15.02 19.25
N THR A 30 21.93 14.42 20.41
CA THR A 30 21.86 15.11 21.69
C THR A 30 22.98 16.12 21.85
N ASP A 31 22.83 17.07 22.78
CA ASP A 31 23.86 18.07 23.11
C ASP A 31 25.16 17.46 23.66
N THR A 32 25.07 16.23 24.18
CA THR A 32 26.21 15.46 24.70
C THR A 32 26.89 14.61 23.63
N ALA A 33 26.42 14.66 22.39
CA ALA A 33 27.03 13.92 21.30
C ALA A 33 28.41 14.50 20.94
N TYR A 34 29.26 13.64 20.41
CA TYR A 34 30.57 14.02 19.90
C TYR A 34 30.89 13.24 18.62
N THR A 35 31.76 13.80 17.79
CA THR A 35 32.31 13.13 16.61
C THR A 35 33.78 12.91 16.79
N LYS A 36 34.26 11.74 16.38
CA LYS A 36 35.68 11.41 16.43
C LYS A 36 36.24 11.31 15.01
N PRO A 37 36.94 12.34 14.52
CA PRO A 37 37.36 12.41 13.12
C PRO A 37 38.49 11.42 12.77
N ASN A 38 39.33 11.07 13.75
CA ASN A 38 40.46 10.16 13.58
C ASN A 38 40.32 8.96 14.51
N LEU A 39 39.38 8.06 14.20
CA LEU A 39 39.23 6.82 14.97
C LEU A 39 40.47 5.95 14.79
N ASN A 40 41.11 5.54 15.90
CA ASN A 40 42.16 4.53 15.85
C ASN A 40 41.53 3.14 15.77
N TYR A 41 41.25 2.69 14.54
CA TYR A 41 40.62 1.40 14.26
C TYR A 41 41.30 0.19 14.94
N ASN A 42 42.62 0.25 15.19
CA ASN A 42 43.38 -0.88 15.75
C ASN A 42 43.22 -1.02 17.27
N GLN A 43 42.96 0.06 17.99
CA GLN A 43 42.78 0.03 19.45
C GLN A 43 41.32 0.20 19.84
N GLU A 44 40.63 1.19 19.28
CA GLU A 44 39.32 1.61 19.81
C GLU A 44 38.16 0.71 19.36
N ILE A 45 38.29 0.06 18.20
CA ILE A 45 37.29 -0.93 17.74
C ILE A 45 37.60 -2.31 18.33
N ALA A 46 38.88 -2.69 18.40
CA ALA A 46 39.30 -3.98 18.94
C ALA A 46 39.00 -4.10 20.45
N GLU A 47 39.08 -3.00 21.19
CA GLU A 47 38.80 -2.94 22.63
C GLU A 47 37.35 -2.50 22.94
N GLU A 48 36.49 -2.34 21.91
CA GLU A 48 35.09 -1.86 22.01
C GLU A 48 34.91 -0.59 22.85
N THR A 49 35.96 0.21 23.00
CA THR A 49 35.99 1.35 23.91
C THR A 49 36.36 2.61 23.12
N VAL A 50 35.34 3.30 22.62
CA VAL A 50 35.50 4.62 22.00
C VAL A 50 35.47 5.68 23.09
N THR A 51 36.62 6.25 23.40
CA THR A 51 36.75 7.31 24.40
C THR A 51 36.84 8.68 23.72
N GLN A 52 36.03 9.63 24.20
CA GLN A 52 36.04 11.01 23.74
C GLN A 52 37.36 11.72 24.12
N SER A 53 37.94 12.42 23.16
CA SER A 53 39.07 13.35 23.38
C SER A 53 38.55 14.76 23.72
N PRO A 54 39.27 15.56 24.52
CA PRO A 54 38.94 16.97 24.75
C PRO A 54 38.84 17.82 23.47
N ASP A 55 39.53 17.41 22.41
CA ASP A 55 39.54 18.10 21.11
C ASP A 55 38.46 17.61 20.13
N ASP A 56 37.68 16.58 20.51
CA ASP A 56 36.61 16.07 19.65
C ASP A 56 35.48 17.10 19.56
N PRO A 57 34.95 17.40 18.35
CA PRO A 57 33.79 18.27 18.22
C PRO A 57 32.60 17.72 19.00
N THR A 58 31.95 18.59 19.76
CA THR A 58 30.78 18.26 20.61
C THR A 58 29.58 19.13 20.27
N GLY A 59 28.41 18.69 20.75
CA GLY A 59 27.15 19.42 20.64
C GLY A 59 26.12 18.69 19.79
N ALA A 60 24.93 19.30 19.67
CA ALA A 60 23.89 18.79 18.78
C ALA A 60 24.35 18.90 17.32
N MET A 61 24.33 17.76 16.63
CA MET A 61 24.75 17.62 15.24
C MET A 61 23.55 17.19 14.42
N VAL A 62 23.43 17.76 13.22
CA VAL A 62 22.36 17.38 12.28
C VAL A 62 22.64 15.98 11.76
N VAL A 63 21.70 15.06 11.98
CA VAL A 63 21.77 13.67 11.49
C VAL A 63 20.72 13.37 10.42
N GLY A 64 19.79 14.30 10.18
CA GLY A 64 18.82 14.23 9.10
C GLY A 64 18.37 15.63 8.68
N ALA A 65 18.29 15.86 7.37
CA ALA A 65 17.82 17.12 6.80
C ALA A 65 17.01 16.89 5.52
N VAL A 66 16.08 17.80 5.27
CA VAL A 66 15.25 17.85 4.06
C VAL A 66 15.55 19.16 3.34
N ALA A 67 15.69 19.11 2.02
CA ALA A 67 15.85 20.27 1.17
C ALA A 67 14.73 20.29 0.13
N GLU A 68 13.98 21.38 0.06
CA GLU A 68 12.83 21.54 -0.83
C GLU A 68 13.02 22.74 -1.74
N ASN A 69 12.81 22.57 -3.03
CA ASN A 69 12.88 23.66 -4.00
C ASN A 69 11.48 24.14 -4.37
N ALA A 70 11.12 25.35 -3.94
CA ALA A 70 9.80 25.93 -4.20
C ALA A 70 9.54 26.20 -5.70
N ASN A 71 10.60 26.34 -6.51
CA ASN A 71 10.48 26.61 -7.94
C ASN A 71 10.23 25.33 -8.76
N THR A 72 10.78 24.19 -8.34
CA THR A 72 10.68 22.91 -9.08
C THR A 72 9.79 21.87 -8.42
N GLY A 73 9.39 22.08 -7.17
CA GLY A 73 8.72 21.07 -6.34
C GLY A 73 9.61 19.87 -6.02
N SER A 74 10.92 19.98 -6.21
CA SER A 74 11.85 18.87 -5.96
C SER A 74 12.25 18.81 -4.49
N THR A 75 12.24 17.60 -3.94
CA THR A 75 12.59 17.33 -2.55
C THR A 75 13.76 16.36 -2.48
N ALA A 76 14.76 16.69 -1.67
CA ALA A 76 15.88 15.84 -1.33
C ALA A 76 15.93 15.60 0.18
N ILE A 77 16.13 14.36 0.60
CA ILE A 77 16.23 14.00 2.02
C ILE A 77 17.59 13.32 2.21
N VAL A 78 18.33 13.79 3.22
CA VAL A 78 19.66 13.28 3.56
C VAL A 78 19.65 12.79 5.00
N TRP A 79 20.14 11.56 5.19
CA TRP A 79 20.38 10.96 6.49
C TRP A 79 21.87 10.73 6.68
N GLY A 80 22.39 11.01 7.88
CA GLY A 80 23.79 10.81 8.23
C GLY A 80 24.20 9.35 8.40
N ALA A 81 23.26 8.40 8.28
CA ALA A 81 23.49 6.97 8.40
C ALA A 81 22.62 6.18 7.40
N THR A 82 23.10 5.00 7.01
CA THR A 82 22.36 4.04 6.16
C THR A 82 21.39 3.17 6.95
N SER A 83 21.56 3.09 8.27
CA SER A 83 20.79 2.22 9.17
C SER A 83 19.26 2.39 9.11
N PRO A 84 18.66 3.56 8.76
CA PRO A 84 17.23 3.64 8.52
C PRO A 84 16.76 2.71 7.38
N PHE A 85 17.61 2.49 6.38
CA PHE A 85 17.31 1.77 5.14
C PHE A 85 17.71 0.29 5.15
N GLU A 86 18.29 -0.19 6.25
CA GLU A 86 18.76 -1.56 6.39
C GLU A 86 17.64 -2.49 6.91
N ASN A 87 17.44 -3.62 6.20
CA ASN A 87 16.42 -4.61 6.56
C ASN A 87 16.60 -5.22 7.96
N TYR A 88 17.82 -5.24 8.49
CA TYR A 88 18.13 -5.76 9.81
C TYR A 88 17.30 -5.06 10.90
N TYR A 89 17.27 -3.72 10.88
CA TYR A 89 16.56 -2.94 11.88
C TYR A 89 15.04 -3.04 11.78
N ARG A 90 14.50 -3.46 10.63
CA ARG A 90 13.06 -3.76 10.50
C ARG A 90 12.62 -4.90 11.42
N GLN A 91 13.47 -5.93 11.57
CA GLN A 91 13.19 -7.07 12.45
C GLN A 91 13.20 -6.67 13.93
N LEU A 92 13.90 -5.58 14.27
CA LEU A 92 14.02 -5.04 15.62
C LEU A 92 12.91 -4.04 15.98
N SER A 93 11.93 -3.81 15.10
CA SER A 93 10.81 -2.91 15.36
C SER A 93 9.98 -3.30 16.60
N GLY A 94 9.94 -4.59 16.94
CA GLY A 94 9.33 -5.09 18.18
C GLY A 94 9.98 -4.58 19.47
N TYR A 95 11.24 -4.12 19.39
CA TYR A 95 11.97 -3.50 20.50
C TYR A 95 11.85 -1.96 20.53
N GLY A 96 10.96 -1.39 19.70
CA GLY A 96 10.73 0.05 19.64
C GLY A 96 11.64 0.81 18.68
N LEU A 97 12.47 0.12 17.88
CA LEU A 97 13.23 0.77 16.83
C LEU A 97 12.30 1.17 15.67
N ARG A 98 12.41 2.43 15.23
CA ARG A 98 11.51 3.04 14.23
C ARG A 98 12.21 3.39 12.91
N ASN A 99 13.38 2.78 12.66
CA ASN A 99 14.18 2.97 11.45
C ASN A 99 13.39 2.79 10.15
N PHE A 100 12.59 1.72 10.07
CA PHE A 100 11.77 1.45 8.90
C PHE A 100 10.70 2.52 8.68
N ASP A 101 10.07 3.01 9.76
CA ASP A 101 9.05 4.07 9.67
C ASP A 101 9.68 5.36 9.15
N VAL A 102 10.89 5.70 9.61
CA VAL A 102 11.65 6.86 9.11
C VAL A 102 11.98 6.72 7.63
N ALA A 103 12.45 5.55 7.19
CA ALA A 103 12.77 5.30 5.78
C ALA A 103 11.52 5.37 4.88
N ALA A 104 10.42 4.75 5.30
CA ALA A 104 9.15 4.76 4.55
C ALA A 104 8.57 6.19 4.46
N ASN A 105 8.52 6.92 5.58
CA ASN A 105 8.03 8.30 5.58
C ASN A 105 8.92 9.22 4.76
N SER A 106 10.24 9.03 4.79
CA SER A 106 11.17 9.78 3.92
C SER A 106 10.83 9.56 2.44
N LEU A 107 10.54 8.32 2.04
CA LEU A 107 10.15 8.02 0.67
C LEU A 107 8.82 8.66 0.30
N PHE A 108 7.78 8.52 1.14
CA PHE A 108 6.46 9.11 0.87
C PHE A 108 6.50 10.64 0.79
N TYR A 109 7.29 11.27 1.66
CA TYR A 109 7.53 12.70 1.63
C TYR A 109 8.25 13.11 0.33
N ALA A 110 9.32 12.42 -0.04
CA ALA A 110 10.11 12.75 -1.23
C ALA A 110 9.33 12.61 -2.55
N ILE A 111 8.35 11.70 -2.62
CA ILE A 111 7.52 11.52 -3.83
C ILE A 111 6.25 12.38 -3.83
N GLY A 112 6.00 13.19 -2.81
CA GLY A 112 4.76 13.98 -2.69
C GLY A 112 3.52 13.09 -2.64
N TYR A 113 3.58 11.97 -1.91
CA TYR A 113 2.51 10.96 -1.91
C TYR A 113 1.15 11.54 -1.48
N GLU A 114 1.15 12.48 -0.52
CA GLU A 114 -0.08 13.15 -0.06
C GLU A 114 -0.72 13.99 -1.16
N ASP A 115 0.08 14.74 -1.92
CA ASP A 115 -0.41 15.51 -3.07
C ASP A 115 -0.95 14.60 -4.17
N PHE A 116 -0.31 13.45 -4.40
CA PHE A 116 -0.80 12.46 -5.34
C PHE A 116 -2.19 11.93 -4.92
N LEU A 117 -2.36 11.55 -3.65
CA LEU A 117 -3.64 11.06 -3.15
C LEU A 117 -4.74 12.12 -3.19
N ALA A 118 -4.41 13.38 -2.88
CA ALA A 118 -5.36 14.49 -2.94
C ALA A 118 -5.86 14.76 -4.37
N ASN A 119 -5.05 14.46 -5.37
CA ASN A 119 -5.36 14.66 -6.79
C ASN A 119 -5.84 13.39 -7.51
N LEU A 120 -6.06 12.29 -6.78
CA LEU A 120 -6.66 11.10 -7.38
C LEU A 120 -8.07 11.46 -7.90
N PRO A 121 -8.37 11.24 -9.18
CA PRO A 121 -9.72 11.43 -9.67
C PRO A 121 -10.62 10.47 -8.90
N SER A 122 -11.56 11.02 -8.14
CA SER A 122 -12.64 10.22 -7.59
C SER A 122 -13.35 9.60 -8.79
N LEU A 123 -13.25 8.28 -8.94
CA LEU A 123 -14.13 7.56 -9.87
C LEU A 123 -15.54 7.90 -9.42
N ALA A 124 -16.22 8.76 -10.19
CA ALA A 124 -17.64 8.99 -9.99
C ALA A 124 -18.27 7.61 -10.13
N TYR A 125 -18.74 7.07 -9.01
CA TYR A 125 -19.52 5.85 -9.01
C TYR A 125 -20.85 6.25 -9.62
N ASP A 126 -20.95 6.21 -10.95
CA ASP A 126 -22.22 6.35 -11.63
C ASP A 126 -23.07 5.20 -11.11
N ALA A 127 -24.03 5.52 -10.23
CA ALA A 127 -24.98 4.57 -9.72
C ALA A 127 -25.64 3.92 -10.93
N GLN A 128 -25.24 2.69 -11.22
CA GLN A 128 -25.76 1.99 -12.37
C GLN A 128 -27.25 1.73 -12.07
N PRO A 129 -28.15 1.78 -13.07
CA PRO A 129 -29.56 1.42 -12.87
C PRO A 129 -29.75 -0.01 -12.30
N GLN A 130 -28.72 -0.84 -12.39
CA GLN A 130 -28.64 -2.20 -11.84
C GLN A 130 -28.28 -2.23 -10.35
N ASP A 131 -27.72 -1.15 -9.79
CA ASP A 131 -27.41 -1.02 -8.36
C ASP A 131 -28.55 -0.38 -7.56
N THR A 132 -29.64 0.05 -8.24
CA THR A 132 -30.83 0.51 -7.53
C THR A 132 -31.57 -0.70 -6.94
N PRO A 133 -31.83 -0.71 -5.62
CA PRO A 133 -32.58 -1.81 -5.01
C PRO A 133 -33.96 -1.88 -5.68
N ILE A 134 -34.28 -3.03 -6.25
CA ILE A 134 -35.61 -3.31 -6.80
C ILE A 134 -36.57 -3.42 -5.62
N LEU A 135 -37.17 -2.30 -5.24
CA LEU A 135 -38.27 -2.26 -4.28
C LEU A 135 -39.49 -2.85 -4.99
N ALA A 136 -39.78 -4.12 -4.72
CA ALA A 136 -40.98 -4.75 -5.25
C ALA A 136 -42.21 -4.11 -4.61
N ASP A 137 -42.99 -3.39 -5.41
CA ASP A 137 -44.29 -2.84 -4.99
C ASP A 137 -45.25 -3.96 -4.58
N LEU A 138 -46.18 -3.67 -3.66
CA LEU A 138 -47.13 -4.64 -3.09
C LEU A 138 -47.94 -5.37 -4.17
N GLU A 139 -48.23 -4.69 -5.28
CA GLU A 139 -48.90 -5.27 -6.45
C GLU A 139 -48.05 -6.34 -7.14
N HIS A 140 -46.75 -6.08 -7.34
CA HIS A 140 -45.80 -7.02 -7.95
C HIS A 140 -45.55 -8.24 -7.05
N MET A 141 -45.52 -8.03 -5.72
CA MET A 141 -45.44 -9.13 -4.75
C MET A 141 -46.67 -10.06 -4.81
N GLY A 142 -47.85 -9.51 -5.06
CA GLY A 142 -49.09 -10.30 -5.24
C GLY A 142 -49.01 -11.23 -6.45
N VAL A 143 -48.56 -10.69 -7.59
CA VAL A 143 -48.40 -11.47 -8.83
C VAL A 143 -47.34 -12.55 -8.66
N ILE A 144 -46.19 -12.22 -8.07
CA ILE A 144 -45.12 -13.20 -7.82
C ILE A 144 -45.63 -14.35 -6.92
N ARG A 145 -46.38 -14.04 -5.86
CA ARG A 145 -46.99 -15.05 -4.98
C ARG A 145 -48.01 -15.93 -5.71
N PHE A 146 -48.88 -15.34 -6.51
CA PHE A 146 -49.85 -16.11 -7.30
C PHE A 146 -49.16 -17.06 -8.29
N VAL A 147 -48.15 -16.56 -9.01
CA VAL A 147 -47.42 -17.36 -10.00
C VAL A 147 -46.65 -18.51 -9.34
N SER A 148 -45.92 -18.21 -8.27
CA SER A 148 -45.07 -19.19 -7.57
C SER A 148 -45.85 -20.23 -6.76
N LEU A 149 -46.95 -19.84 -6.11
CA LEU A 149 -47.70 -20.74 -5.22
C LEU A 149 -48.86 -21.45 -5.92
N ILE A 150 -49.45 -20.85 -6.96
CA ILE A 150 -50.64 -21.38 -7.62
C ILE A 150 -50.35 -21.75 -9.07
N LEU A 151 -49.91 -20.80 -9.89
CA LEU A 151 -49.82 -21.03 -11.34
C LEU A 151 -48.83 -22.14 -11.69
N ILE A 152 -47.63 -22.11 -11.11
CA ILE A 152 -46.58 -23.09 -11.42
C ILE A 152 -46.95 -24.49 -10.90
N PRO A 153 -47.28 -24.69 -9.61
CA PRO A 153 -47.56 -26.03 -9.10
C PRO A 153 -48.77 -26.68 -9.78
N PHE A 154 -49.87 -25.94 -9.95
CA PHE A 154 -51.08 -26.47 -10.55
C PHE A 154 -50.99 -26.53 -12.08
N GLY A 155 -50.24 -25.64 -12.73
CA GLY A 155 -49.97 -25.69 -14.15
C GLY A 155 -49.18 -26.94 -14.54
N VAL A 156 -48.15 -27.29 -13.77
CA VAL A 156 -47.38 -28.53 -13.97
C VAL A 156 -48.25 -29.77 -13.75
N LEU A 157 -49.11 -29.77 -12.71
CA LEU A 157 -50.06 -30.86 -12.47
C LEU A 157 -51.08 -31.02 -13.60
N ALA A 158 -51.64 -29.91 -14.09
CA ALA A 158 -52.60 -29.93 -15.20
C ALA A 158 -51.95 -30.44 -16.49
N ALA A 159 -50.73 -30.00 -16.79
CA ALA A 159 -49.96 -30.52 -17.93
C ALA A 159 -49.68 -32.02 -17.78
N GLY A 160 -49.31 -32.48 -16.58
CA GLY A 160 -49.11 -33.90 -16.28
C GLY A 160 -50.38 -34.73 -16.47
N LEU A 161 -51.52 -34.25 -15.97
CA LEU A 161 -52.82 -34.90 -16.14
C LEU A 161 -53.25 -34.97 -17.60
N PHE A 162 -53.04 -33.88 -18.35
CA PHE A 162 -53.33 -33.83 -19.78
C PHE A 162 -52.51 -34.87 -20.56
N VAL A 163 -51.20 -34.92 -20.32
CA VAL A 163 -50.32 -35.94 -20.93
C VAL A 163 -50.76 -37.35 -20.55
N TRP A 164 -51.13 -37.58 -19.29
CA TRP A 164 -51.62 -38.88 -18.83
C TRP A 164 -52.89 -39.31 -19.57
N LEU A 165 -53.90 -38.43 -19.68
CA LEU A 165 -55.15 -38.71 -20.40
C LEU A 165 -54.89 -38.98 -21.89
N SER A 166 -54.12 -38.13 -22.58
CA SER A 166 -53.79 -38.34 -24.00
C SER A 166 -52.98 -39.61 -24.24
N SER A 167 -52.15 -40.03 -23.28
CA SER A 167 -51.39 -41.28 -23.38
C SER A 167 -52.25 -42.52 -23.11
N ARG A 168 -53.34 -42.39 -22.34
CA ARG A 168 -54.26 -43.49 -22.02
C ARG A 168 -55.03 -43.95 -23.25
N GLU A 169 -55.49 -43.03 -24.08
CA GLU A 169 -56.19 -43.33 -25.33
C GLU A 169 -55.28 -44.10 -26.31
N ARG A 170 -53.99 -43.74 -26.39
CA ARG A 170 -52.99 -44.45 -27.21
C ARG A 170 -52.69 -45.87 -26.72
N ARG A 171 -52.95 -46.19 -25.46
CA ARG A 171 -52.78 -47.55 -24.89
C ARG A 171 -54.02 -48.42 -25.06
N ALA A 172 -55.18 -47.84 -25.35
CA ALA A 172 -56.46 -48.53 -25.48
C ALA A 172 -56.71 -49.12 -26.88
N GLU A 173 -55.82 -48.89 -27.86
CA GLU A 173 -55.76 -49.65 -29.11
C GLU A 173 -54.72 -50.77 -29.04
N PRO A 174 -55.03 -51.96 -28.49
CA PRO A 174 -54.16 -53.11 -28.63
C PRO A 174 -54.28 -53.61 -30.07
N GLY A 175 -53.34 -53.22 -30.94
CA GLY A 175 -53.13 -53.99 -32.17
C GLY A 175 -52.83 -53.25 -33.47
N LYS A 176 -52.37 -52.00 -33.47
CA LYS A 176 -51.78 -51.43 -34.69
C LYS A 176 -50.27 -51.26 -34.55
N ARG A 177 -49.55 -52.36 -34.76
CA ARG A 177 -48.15 -52.30 -35.19
C ARG A 177 -48.16 -51.79 -36.62
N VAL A 178 -47.83 -50.51 -36.80
CA VAL A 178 -47.49 -49.99 -38.13
C VAL A 178 -46.03 -50.37 -38.36
N ALA A 179 -45.79 -51.02 -39.49
CA ALA A 179 -44.47 -51.39 -40.01
C ALA A 179 -43.60 -50.16 -40.27
#